data_AF-A0A3N1B2P5-F1
#
_entry.id   AF-A0A3N1B2P5-F1
#
_cell.length_a   1.000
_cell.length_b   1.000
_cell.length_c   1.000
_cell.angle_alpha   90.00
_cell.angle_beta   90.00
_cell.angle_gamma   90.00
#
_symmetry.space_group_name_H-M   'P 1'
#
loop_
_entity.id
_entity.type
_entity.pdbx_description
1 polymer ?
#
loop_
_entity_poly.entity_id
_entity_poly.type
_entity_poly.pdbx_seq_one_letter_code
_entity_poly.pdbx_strand_id
1 'polypeptide(L)'
;MASDTELAAMRQAIVLSSLGLGTTSPNPPVGCVVLDRHGVVVGTGYHRRKGEAHAEVKALDAAGAAARGGTAVVTLEPCNHIGVTPACRQELIEAGIARVVISIIDPTSRGDGGAAVLAAHGIDVETHVIPDETSTVLGPWLAATLRRRPHLTWAHAISGEGGQDLEQQLTADLRHGTDLVLTNDAVEEGVRGGHAPNHFALPDCTPAGDLRQWLSTCYTIGSRTILAVGNRYSDELRDGLDHVDEIVIAIDHELEDPIKVVAELALPRFQLARVHVGKNGVRVYLCRSQPHDPPIVPAAPTVRHRGM
;
A
#
# COMPACT_ATOMS: atom_id res chain seq x y z
N MET A 1 -18.36 9.36 -18.25
CA MET A 1 -17.43 8.25 -18.51
C MET A 1 -16.10 8.85 -18.85
N ALA A 2 -15.04 8.40 -18.19
CA ALA A 2 -13.69 8.91 -18.36
C ALA A 2 -13.24 8.72 -19.82
N SER A 3 -12.68 9.77 -20.39
CA SER A 3 -12.06 9.79 -21.72
C SER A 3 -10.75 9.02 -21.74
N ASP A 4 -10.25 8.69 -22.94
CA ASP A 4 -8.95 8.03 -23.11
C ASP A 4 -7.80 8.82 -22.48
N THR A 5 -7.85 10.16 -22.56
CA THR A 5 -6.88 11.06 -21.92
C THR A 5 -6.93 10.95 -20.40
N GLU A 6 -8.12 10.89 -19.81
CA GLU A 6 -8.30 10.75 -18.36
C GLU A 6 -7.89 9.35 -17.88
N LEU A 7 -8.14 8.30 -18.67
CA LEU A 7 -7.65 6.95 -18.39
C LEU A 7 -6.13 6.88 -18.42
N ALA A 8 -5.48 7.52 -19.40
CA ALA A 8 -4.03 7.63 -19.47
C ALA A 8 -3.47 8.39 -18.26
N ALA A 9 -4.10 9.51 -17.88
CA ALA A 9 -3.75 10.28 -16.70
C ALA A 9 -3.96 9.48 -15.40
N MET A 10 -4.99 8.64 -15.32
CA MET A 10 -5.21 7.77 -14.15
C MET A 10 -4.08 6.76 -14.01
N ARG A 11 -3.63 6.14 -15.10
CA ARG A 11 -2.47 5.25 -15.09
C ARG A 11 -1.19 5.96 -14.67
N GLN A 12 -0.99 7.22 -15.08
CA GLN A 12 0.10 8.05 -14.58
C GLN A 12 -0.03 8.31 -13.08
N ALA A 13 -1.24 8.61 -12.59
CA ALA A 13 -1.50 8.79 -11.17
C ALA A 13 -1.22 7.51 -10.35
N ILE A 14 -1.53 6.33 -10.88
CA ILE A 14 -1.19 5.04 -10.25
C ILE A 14 0.33 4.83 -10.18
N VAL A 15 1.07 5.15 -11.25
CA VAL A 15 2.55 5.08 -11.22
C VAL A 15 3.14 6.08 -10.23
N LEU A 16 2.56 7.29 -10.14
CA LEU A 16 2.98 8.29 -9.17
C LEU A 16 2.70 7.83 -7.74
N SER A 17 1.56 7.19 -7.48
CA SER A 17 1.21 6.71 -6.14
C SER A 17 2.17 5.63 -5.64
N SER A 18 2.70 4.79 -6.55
CA SER A 18 3.68 3.76 -6.16
C SER A 18 4.99 4.32 -5.61
N LEU A 19 5.32 5.58 -5.91
CA LEU A 19 6.51 6.25 -5.39
C LEU A 19 6.42 6.59 -3.88
N GLY A 20 5.22 6.48 -3.28
CA GLY A 20 4.99 6.67 -1.84
C GLY A 20 4.95 5.35 -1.04
N LEU A 21 5.08 4.20 -1.69
CA LEU A 21 5.11 2.91 -0.99
C LEU A 21 6.27 2.86 0.01
N GLY A 22 6.02 2.27 1.19
CA GLY A 22 7.00 2.15 2.27
C GLY A 22 7.34 3.46 3.00
N THR A 23 6.65 4.56 2.73
CA THR A 23 6.92 5.85 3.40
C THR A 23 5.67 6.63 3.82
N THR A 24 4.49 6.37 3.23
CA THR A 24 3.27 7.12 3.53
C THR A 24 2.53 6.64 4.78
N SER A 25 2.72 5.38 5.18
CA SER A 25 1.96 4.76 6.26
C SER A 25 2.00 5.57 7.56
N PRO A 26 0.87 5.71 8.28
CA PRO A 26 -0.43 5.05 8.05
C PRO A 26 -1.29 5.65 6.92
N ASN A 27 -0.87 6.73 6.28
CA ASN A 27 -1.62 7.35 5.18
C ASN A 27 -1.52 6.50 3.90
N PRO A 28 -2.53 6.58 3.01
CA PRO A 28 -2.51 5.87 1.74
C PRO A 28 -1.43 6.43 0.80
N PRO A 29 -0.82 5.57 -0.04
CA PRO A 29 -0.04 6.01 -1.19
C PRO A 29 -1.01 6.55 -2.25
N VAL A 30 -1.07 7.87 -2.43
CA VAL A 30 -2.00 8.53 -3.38
C VAL A 30 -1.20 9.24 -4.45
N GLY A 31 -1.69 9.20 -5.70
CA GLY A 31 -1.19 9.97 -6.82
C GLY A 31 -2.31 10.81 -7.44
N CYS A 32 -1.93 11.95 -8.00
CA CYS A 32 -2.84 12.90 -8.65
C CYS A 32 -2.18 13.52 -9.87
N VAL A 33 -2.95 13.67 -10.95
CA VAL A 33 -2.59 14.35 -12.18
C VAL A 33 -3.64 15.42 -12.48
N VAL A 34 -3.21 16.64 -12.79
CA VAL A 34 -4.08 17.74 -13.20
C VAL A 34 -3.94 17.95 -14.70
N LEU A 35 -5.07 17.83 -15.40
CA LEU A 35 -5.23 18.16 -16.81
C LEU A 35 -5.83 19.56 -16.93
N ASP A 36 -5.36 20.37 -17.87
CA ASP A 36 -6.00 21.64 -18.20
C ASP A 36 -7.32 21.41 -18.99
N ARG A 37 -8.01 22.51 -19.34
CA ARG A 37 -9.27 22.45 -20.10
C ARG A 37 -9.17 21.83 -21.50
N HIS A 38 -7.95 21.64 -22.01
CA HIS A 38 -7.67 21.03 -23.32
C HIS A 38 -7.20 19.57 -23.18
N GLY A 39 -7.17 19.03 -21.96
CA GLY A 39 -6.71 17.67 -21.67
C GLY A 39 -5.19 17.53 -21.60
N VAL A 40 -4.44 18.63 -21.44
CA VAL A 40 -2.97 18.60 -21.33
C VAL A 40 -2.57 18.46 -19.86
N VAL A 41 -1.64 17.56 -19.55
CA VAL A 41 -1.06 17.44 -18.20
C VAL A 41 -0.31 18.72 -17.85
N VAL A 42 -0.75 19.42 -16.80
CA VAL A 42 -0.14 20.66 -16.32
C VAL A 42 0.40 20.55 -14.90
N GLY A 43 0.04 19.51 -14.15
CA GLY A 43 0.60 19.26 -12.83
C GLY A 43 0.49 17.80 -12.41
N THR A 44 1.42 17.36 -11.56
CA THR A 44 1.47 15.99 -11.05
C THR A 44 1.92 15.99 -9.60
N GLY A 45 1.39 15.09 -8.79
CA GLY A 45 1.74 14.97 -7.39
C GLY A 45 1.52 13.57 -6.84
N TYR A 46 2.25 13.24 -5.79
CA TYR A 46 2.01 12.05 -4.98
C TYR A 46 2.29 12.33 -3.51
N HIS A 47 1.58 11.63 -2.63
CA HIS A 47 1.83 11.74 -1.20
C HIS A 47 3.13 11.00 -0.87
N ARG A 48 4.11 11.71 -0.31
CA ARG A 48 5.44 11.15 -0.01
C ARG A 48 5.49 10.53 1.37
N ARG A 49 4.92 11.23 2.35
CA ARG A 49 5.09 10.94 3.77
C ARG A 49 4.02 11.63 4.57
N LYS A 50 3.54 10.98 5.63
CA LYS A 50 2.58 11.60 6.55
C LYS A 50 3.12 12.91 7.13
N GLY A 51 2.27 13.93 7.14
CA GLY A 51 2.62 15.29 7.58
C GLY A 51 3.05 16.21 6.44
N GLU A 52 3.38 15.67 5.27
CA GLU A 52 3.55 16.47 4.05
C GLU A 52 2.23 16.67 3.30
N ALA A 53 2.25 17.59 2.34
CA ALA A 53 1.14 17.82 1.42
C ALA A 53 0.69 16.52 0.72
N HIS A 54 -0.62 16.39 0.54
CA HIS A 54 -1.24 15.30 -0.20
C HIS A 54 -0.98 15.44 -1.71
N ALA A 55 -1.31 14.38 -2.46
CA ALA A 55 -1.04 14.31 -3.89
C ALA A 55 -1.72 15.43 -4.68
N GLU A 56 -2.97 15.74 -4.33
CA GLU A 56 -3.81 16.76 -4.95
C GLU A 56 -3.20 18.14 -4.79
N VAL A 57 -2.76 18.50 -3.59
CA VAL A 57 -2.10 19.78 -3.30
C VAL A 57 -0.83 19.91 -4.12
N LYS A 58 0.04 18.89 -4.13
CA LYS A 58 1.28 18.91 -4.93
C LYS A 58 1.00 19.04 -6.43
N ALA A 59 -0.05 18.38 -6.94
CA ALA A 59 -0.42 18.47 -8.35
C ALA A 59 -0.99 19.85 -8.70
N LEU A 60 -1.80 20.45 -7.82
CA LEU A 60 -2.32 21.81 -7.97
C LEU A 60 -1.20 22.86 -7.92
N ASP A 61 -0.27 22.74 -6.96
CA ASP A 61 0.89 23.62 -6.84
C ASP A 61 1.73 23.61 -8.13
N ALA A 62 1.95 22.41 -8.70
CA ALA A 62 2.66 22.25 -9.96
C ALA A 62 1.90 22.85 -11.15
N ALA A 63 0.56 22.73 -11.18
CA ALA A 63 -0.28 23.25 -12.25
C ALA A 63 -0.49 24.78 -12.18
N GLY A 64 -0.49 25.36 -10.99
CA GLY A 64 -0.79 26.76 -10.75
C GLY A 64 -2.10 27.19 -11.43
N ALA A 65 -2.09 28.34 -12.10
CA ALA A 65 -3.28 28.89 -12.75
C ALA A 65 -3.82 28.03 -13.91
N ALA A 66 -3.03 27.11 -14.46
CA ALA A 66 -3.46 26.24 -15.55
C ALA A 66 -4.47 25.17 -15.10
N ALA A 67 -4.58 24.91 -13.79
CA ALA A 67 -5.58 23.99 -13.23
C ALA A 67 -7.03 24.47 -13.42
N ARG A 68 -7.25 25.79 -13.54
CA ARG A 68 -8.58 26.37 -13.56
C ARG A 68 -9.39 25.91 -14.77
N GLY A 69 -10.58 25.38 -14.51
CA GLY A 69 -11.46 24.78 -15.50
C GLY A 69 -10.99 23.42 -16.01
N GLY A 70 -9.92 22.88 -15.43
CA GLY A 70 -9.34 21.59 -15.77
C GLY A 70 -9.95 20.42 -15.01
N THR A 71 -9.28 19.27 -15.11
CA THR A 71 -9.68 18.01 -14.49
C THR A 71 -8.60 17.51 -13.53
N ALA A 72 -8.96 17.16 -12.30
CA ALA A 72 -8.08 16.43 -11.40
C ALA A 72 -8.36 14.93 -11.48
N VAL A 73 -7.34 14.13 -11.74
CA VAL A 73 -7.41 12.67 -11.86
C VAL A 73 -6.64 12.07 -10.69
N VAL A 74 -7.33 11.38 -9.78
CA VAL A 74 -6.79 10.98 -8.47
C VAL A 74 -7.08 9.51 -8.15
N THR A 75 -6.08 8.81 -7.58
CA THR A 75 -6.18 7.37 -7.32
C THR A 75 -7.12 7.02 -6.15
N LEU A 76 -7.33 7.93 -5.21
CA LEU A 76 -8.19 7.74 -4.05
C LEU A 76 -9.06 8.98 -3.85
N GLU A 77 -10.27 8.82 -3.31
CA GLU A 77 -11.17 9.93 -3.00
C GLU A 77 -10.45 11.04 -2.19
N PRO A 78 -10.54 12.31 -2.63
CA PRO A 78 -9.94 13.43 -1.91
C PRO A 78 -10.46 13.56 -0.48
N CYS A 79 -9.57 13.85 0.47
CA CYS A 79 -9.96 13.87 1.88
C CYS A 79 -11.04 14.94 2.18
N ASN A 80 -12.00 14.56 3.03
CA ASN A 80 -13.15 15.41 3.41
C ASN A 80 -12.96 16.13 4.77
N HIS A 81 -11.93 15.79 5.53
CA HIS A 81 -11.72 16.30 6.89
C HIS A 81 -10.68 17.41 6.92
N ILE A 82 -10.93 18.41 7.76
CA ILE A 82 -9.97 19.49 8.02
C ILE A 82 -9.00 18.97 9.11
N GLY A 83 -7.72 18.86 8.75
CA GLY A 83 -6.65 18.52 9.67
C GLY A 83 -5.89 19.78 10.11
N VAL A 84 -4.57 19.69 10.16
CA VAL A 84 -3.69 20.87 10.28
C VAL A 84 -3.69 21.67 8.97
N THR A 85 -3.89 20.99 7.84
CA THR A 85 -4.04 21.59 6.50
C THR A 85 -5.52 21.59 6.07
N PRO A 86 -5.92 22.48 5.14
CA PRO A 86 -7.23 22.39 4.49
C PRO A 86 -7.47 21.01 3.86
N ALA A 87 -8.73 20.62 3.76
CA ALA A 87 -9.13 19.37 3.13
C ALA A 87 -8.84 19.44 1.61
N CYS A 88 -8.35 18.36 0.99
CA CYS A 88 -8.01 18.34 -0.43
C CYS A 88 -9.19 18.70 -1.35
N ARG A 89 -10.43 18.36 -0.95
CA ARG A 89 -11.61 18.82 -1.68
C ARG A 89 -11.73 20.35 -1.77
N GLN A 90 -11.31 21.06 -0.73
CA GLN A 90 -11.43 22.52 -0.65
C GLN A 90 -10.41 23.17 -1.58
N GLU A 91 -9.18 22.65 -1.60
CA GLU A 91 -8.11 23.06 -2.52
C GLU A 91 -8.53 22.88 -4.00
N LEU A 92 -9.19 21.75 -4.33
CA LEU A 92 -9.73 21.51 -5.69
C LEU A 92 -10.82 22.53 -6.06
N ILE A 93 -11.72 22.86 -5.14
CA ILE A 93 -12.78 23.86 -5.34
C ILE A 93 -12.17 25.26 -5.55
N GLU A 94 -11.21 25.65 -4.70
CA GLU A 94 -10.56 26.96 -4.75
C GLU A 94 -9.69 27.14 -6.00
N ALA A 95 -9.02 26.07 -6.45
CA ALA A 95 -8.31 26.05 -7.72
C ALA A 95 -9.24 26.20 -8.94
N GLY A 96 -10.55 26.04 -8.75
CA GLY A 96 -11.54 26.13 -9.83
C GLY A 96 -11.48 24.94 -10.77
N ILE A 97 -11.15 23.75 -10.27
CA ILE A 97 -11.26 22.49 -11.01
C ILE A 97 -12.72 22.29 -11.42
N ALA A 98 -12.97 21.97 -12.69
CA ALA A 98 -14.32 21.74 -13.20
C ALA A 98 -14.76 20.28 -13.08
N ARG A 99 -13.79 19.35 -13.06
CA ARG A 99 -14.05 17.91 -13.06
C ARG A 99 -13.05 17.14 -12.20
N VAL A 100 -13.52 16.11 -11.51
CA VAL A 100 -12.67 15.21 -10.72
C VAL A 100 -12.96 13.76 -11.09
N VAL A 101 -11.92 13.03 -11.47
CA VAL A 101 -11.98 11.61 -11.82
C VAL A 101 -11.26 10.81 -10.74
N ILE A 102 -12.00 9.94 -10.07
CA ILE A 102 -11.57 9.20 -8.88
C ILE A 102 -11.53 7.70 -9.22
N SER A 103 -10.41 7.04 -8.90
CA SER A 103 -10.34 5.59 -9.06
C SER A 103 -11.06 4.85 -7.94
N ILE A 104 -10.60 4.98 -6.69
CA ILE A 104 -11.15 4.25 -5.54
C ILE A 104 -11.79 5.22 -4.55
N ILE A 105 -12.96 4.88 -4.02
CA ILE A 105 -13.59 5.61 -2.91
C ILE A 105 -12.86 5.29 -1.60
N ASP A 106 -12.56 6.31 -0.78
CA ASP A 106 -11.84 6.11 0.47
C ASP A 106 -12.76 5.42 1.50
N PRO A 107 -12.44 4.19 1.94
CA PRO A 107 -13.28 3.48 2.92
C PRO A 107 -13.24 4.14 4.31
N THR A 108 -12.35 5.10 4.53
CA THR A 108 -12.21 5.87 5.77
C THR A 108 -12.84 7.27 5.69
N SER A 109 -13.43 7.62 4.54
CA SER A 109 -14.17 8.87 4.38
C SER A 109 -15.22 9.04 5.47
N ARG A 110 -15.35 10.28 5.96
CA ARG A 110 -16.30 10.66 7.00
C ARG A 110 -17.39 11.58 6.42
N GLY A 111 -18.57 11.57 7.04
CA GLY A 111 -19.70 12.35 6.57
C GLY A 111 -20.14 11.90 5.18
N ASP A 112 -20.50 12.85 4.31
CA ASP A 112 -20.95 12.56 2.94
C ASP A 112 -19.83 12.08 2.00
N GLY A 113 -18.56 12.17 2.42
CA GLY A 113 -17.39 11.88 1.58
C GLY A 113 -16.93 13.07 0.73
N GLY A 114 -15.67 13.05 0.28
CA GLY A 114 -15.10 14.11 -0.55
C GLY A 114 -15.75 14.21 -1.92
N ALA A 115 -16.07 13.07 -2.54
CA ALA A 115 -16.72 13.00 -3.85
C ALA A 115 -18.10 13.69 -3.84
N ALA A 116 -18.92 13.42 -2.81
CA ALA A 116 -20.24 14.03 -2.69
C ALA A 116 -20.15 15.55 -2.49
N VAL A 117 -19.20 16.02 -1.67
CA VAL A 117 -19.07 17.46 -1.43
C VAL A 117 -18.56 18.20 -2.66
N LEU A 118 -17.64 17.61 -3.44
CA LEU A 118 -17.22 18.17 -4.73
C LEU A 118 -18.41 18.32 -5.68
N ALA A 119 -19.23 17.27 -5.83
CA ALA A 119 -20.43 17.31 -6.65
C ALA A 119 -21.44 18.37 -6.20
N ALA A 120 -21.63 18.53 -4.88
CA ALA A 120 -22.51 19.57 -4.32
C ALA A 120 -22.03 21.00 -4.63
N HIS A 121 -20.74 21.20 -4.94
CA HIS A 121 -20.18 22.48 -5.38
C HIS A 121 -20.16 22.65 -6.91
N GLY A 122 -20.87 21.78 -7.65
CA GLY A 122 -21.02 21.89 -9.09
C GLY A 122 -19.83 21.35 -9.90
N ILE A 123 -18.91 20.62 -9.25
CA ILE A 123 -17.83 19.90 -9.93
C ILE A 123 -18.40 18.61 -10.52
N ASP A 124 -18.06 18.30 -11.76
CA ASP A 124 -18.39 17.02 -12.39
C ASP A 124 -17.52 15.91 -11.79
N VAL A 125 -18.13 14.90 -11.16
CA VAL A 125 -17.40 13.85 -10.44
C VAL A 125 -17.69 12.49 -11.06
N GLU A 126 -16.62 11.79 -11.43
CA GLU A 126 -16.67 10.39 -11.84
C GLU A 126 -15.85 9.51 -10.88
N THR A 127 -16.37 8.35 -10.53
CA THR A 127 -15.78 7.45 -9.53
C THR A 127 -15.63 6.04 -10.10
N HIS A 128 -14.86 5.17 -9.43
CA HIS A 128 -14.68 3.77 -9.83
C HIS A 128 -14.00 3.62 -11.20
N VAL A 129 -13.08 4.54 -11.54
CA VAL A 129 -12.32 4.49 -12.80
C VAL A 129 -11.11 3.56 -12.66
N ILE A 130 -11.10 2.45 -13.39
CA ILE A 130 -10.05 1.40 -13.38
C ILE A 130 -9.57 0.96 -11.96
N PRO A 131 -10.48 0.68 -11.00
CA PRO A 131 -10.11 0.39 -9.61
C PRO A 131 -9.21 -0.85 -9.47
N ASP A 132 -9.33 -1.83 -10.38
CA ASP A 132 -8.49 -3.02 -10.39
C ASP A 132 -7.03 -2.69 -10.68
N GLU A 133 -6.76 -1.76 -11.62
CA GLU A 133 -5.39 -1.29 -11.90
C GLU A 133 -4.85 -0.50 -10.70
N THR A 134 -5.64 0.37 -10.09
CA THR A 134 -5.22 1.15 -8.90
C THR A 134 -4.96 0.25 -7.69
N SER A 135 -5.69 -0.85 -7.56
CA SER A 135 -5.51 -1.83 -6.48
C SER A 135 -4.17 -2.56 -6.55
N THR A 136 -3.44 -2.50 -7.68
CA THR A 136 -2.05 -3.00 -7.76
C THR A 136 -1.10 -2.25 -6.83
N VAL A 137 -1.43 -1.00 -6.48
CA VAL A 137 -0.66 -0.16 -5.54
C VAL A 137 -1.39 0.01 -4.21
N LEU A 138 -2.66 0.40 -4.24
CA LEU A 138 -3.43 0.69 -3.02
C LEU A 138 -3.97 -0.56 -2.32
N GLY A 139 -4.00 -1.71 -2.97
CA GLY A 139 -4.60 -2.94 -2.48
C GLY A 139 -4.14 -3.35 -1.08
N PRO A 140 -2.82 -3.44 -0.81
CA PRO A 140 -2.30 -3.75 0.52
C PRO A 140 -2.76 -2.75 1.60
N TRP A 141 -2.79 -1.45 1.30
CA TRP A 141 -3.26 -0.43 2.23
C TRP A 141 -4.77 -0.54 2.50
N LEU A 142 -5.58 -0.77 1.46
CA LEU A 142 -7.04 -0.97 1.58
C LEU A 142 -7.35 -2.21 2.42
N ALA A 143 -6.71 -3.32 2.09
CA ALA A 143 -6.81 -4.57 2.83
C ALA A 143 -6.45 -4.38 4.31
N ALA A 144 -5.34 -3.68 4.58
CA ALA A 144 -4.91 -3.44 5.94
C ALA A 144 -5.91 -2.59 6.74
N THR A 145 -6.44 -1.54 6.09
CA THR A 145 -7.41 -0.62 6.67
C THR A 145 -8.73 -1.32 7.01
N LEU A 146 -9.25 -2.15 6.09
CA LEU A 146 -10.49 -2.89 6.28
C LEU A 146 -10.35 -3.98 7.35
N ARG A 147 -9.22 -4.71 7.35
CA ARG A 147 -9.00 -5.84 8.27
C ARG A 147 -8.44 -5.43 9.63
N ARG A 148 -7.97 -4.19 9.77
CA ARG A 148 -7.36 -3.64 10.98
C ARG A 148 -6.09 -4.37 11.41
N ARG A 149 -5.33 -4.87 10.43
CA ARG A 149 -3.98 -5.45 10.58
C ARG A 149 -3.16 -5.11 9.33
N PRO A 150 -1.83 -5.11 9.35
CA PRO A 150 -1.03 -4.89 8.16
C PRO A 150 -1.23 -6.03 7.15
N HIS A 151 -1.09 -5.72 5.86
CA HIS A 151 -0.93 -6.72 4.82
C HIS A 151 0.40 -7.44 4.99
N LEU A 152 0.36 -8.76 5.19
CA LEU A 152 1.54 -9.56 5.47
C LEU A 152 1.98 -10.34 4.23
N THR A 153 3.16 -10.00 3.72
CA THR A 153 3.84 -10.77 2.67
C THR A 153 4.90 -11.64 3.32
N TRP A 154 4.84 -12.96 3.10
CA TRP A 154 5.89 -13.90 3.50
C TRP A 154 6.75 -14.26 2.30
N ALA A 155 8.04 -13.93 2.33
CA ALA A 155 9.00 -14.23 1.29
C ALA A 155 10.04 -15.23 1.78
N HIS A 156 10.29 -16.30 1.05
CA HIS A 156 11.35 -17.26 1.38
C HIS A 156 11.93 -17.93 0.14
N ALA A 157 13.06 -18.60 0.31
CA ALA A 157 13.74 -19.31 -0.78
C ALA A 157 13.60 -20.83 -0.65
N ILE A 158 13.38 -21.50 -1.78
CA ILE A 158 13.58 -22.94 -1.96
C ILE A 158 14.89 -23.10 -2.70
N SER A 159 15.90 -23.60 -2.01
CA SER A 159 17.27 -23.70 -2.52
C SER A 159 18.04 -24.84 -1.86
N GLY A 160 19.21 -25.15 -2.41
CA GLY A 160 20.26 -25.96 -1.77
C GLY A 160 21.07 -25.11 -0.78
N GLU A 161 22.39 -25.01 -0.96
CA GLU A 161 23.27 -24.23 -0.06
C GLU A 161 23.14 -22.69 -0.24
N GLY A 162 22.57 -22.21 -1.35
CA GLY A 162 22.50 -20.77 -1.73
C GLY A 162 21.31 -19.97 -1.18
N GLY A 163 20.53 -20.49 -0.23
CA GLY A 163 19.27 -19.88 0.20
C GLY A 163 19.40 -18.50 0.82
N GLN A 164 20.48 -18.24 1.55
CA GLN A 164 20.71 -16.95 2.19
C GLN A 164 20.86 -15.81 1.16
N ASP A 165 21.50 -16.08 0.02
CA ASP A 165 21.71 -15.07 -1.02
C ASP A 165 20.39 -14.74 -1.74
N LEU A 166 19.56 -15.76 -2.00
CA LEU A 166 18.22 -15.57 -2.56
C LEU A 166 17.29 -14.79 -1.61
N GLU A 167 17.35 -15.06 -0.30
CA GLU A 167 16.59 -14.33 0.71
C GLU A 167 17.07 -12.88 0.86
N GLN A 168 18.38 -12.63 0.78
CA GLN A 168 18.93 -11.26 0.73
C GLN A 168 18.42 -10.51 -0.50
N GLN A 169 18.39 -11.18 -1.66
CA GLN A 169 17.85 -10.58 -2.88
C GLN A 169 16.35 -10.30 -2.78
N LEU A 170 15.56 -11.23 -2.22
CA LEU A 170 14.14 -11.01 -1.93
C LEU A 170 13.94 -9.79 -1.02
N THR A 171 14.75 -9.68 0.03
CA THR A 171 14.72 -8.53 0.95
C THR A 171 15.02 -7.23 0.19
N ALA A 172 16.08 -7.20 -0.63
CA ALA A 172 16.48 -6.02 -1.38
C ALA A 172 15.40 -5.55 -2.37
N ASP A 173 14.79 -6.50 -3.09
CA ASP A 173 13.78 -6.23 -4.11
C ASP A 173 12.47 -5.73 -3.54
N LEU A 174 12.06 -6.28 -2.38
CA LEU A 174 10.72 -6.05 -1.85
C LEU A 174 10.68 -4.94 -0.80
N ARG A 175 11.76 -4.72 -0.02
CA ARG A 175 11.74 -3.81 1.16
C ARG A 175 11.26 -2.39 0.89
N HIS A 176 11.50 -1.86 -0.31
CA HIS A 176 11.16 -0.46 -0.63
C HIS A 176 9.65 -0.25 -0.75
N GLY A 177 8.87 -1.31 -0.95
CA GLY A 177 7.41 -1.24 -1.00
C GLY A 177 6.71 -1.48 0.33
N THR A 178 7.46 -1.68 1.42
CA THR A 178 6.95 -2.19 2.70
C THR A 178 7.24 -1.21 3.84
N ASP A 179 6.40 -1.21 4.86
CA ASP A 179 6.65 -0.36 6.02
C ASP A 179 7.64 -1.02 6.98
N LEU A 180 7.44 -2.32 7.25
CA LEU A 180 8.32 -3.13 8.10
C LEU A 180 8.89 -4.31 7.32
N VAL A 181 10.13 -4.65 7.65
CA VAL A 181 10.80 -5.88 7.24
C VAL A 181 11.16 -6.67 8.49
N LEU A 182 10.59 -7.85 8.60
CA LEU A 182 10.93 -8.85 9.60
C LEU A 182 11.95 -9.80 8.97
N THR A 183 13.21 -9.68 9.36
CA THR A 183 14.26 -10.64 8.99
C THR A 183 14.44 -11.65 10.12
N ASN A 184 15.31 -12.64 9.90
CA ASN A 184 15.64 -13.62 10.94
C ASN A 184 16.11 -12.97 12.25
N ASP A 185 16.73 -11.78 12.24
CA ASP A 185 17.39 -11.24 13.43
C ASP A 185 16.78 -9.92 13.95
N ALA A 186 15.93 -9.28 13.17
CA ALA A 186 15.46 -7.93 13.48
C ALA A 186 14.10 -7.58 12.84
N VAL A 187 13.47 -6.55 13.39
CA VAL A 187 12.43 -5.78 12.71
C VAL A 187 13.03 -4.43 12.32
N GLU A 188 12.99 -4.11 11.03
CA GLU A 188 13.47 -2.86 10.47
C GLU A 188 12.35 -2.12 9.74
N GLU A 189 12.53 -0.81 9.52
CA GLU A 189 11.75 -0.12 8.49
C GLU A 189 12.17 -0.63 7.10
N GLY A 190 11.18 -0.82 6.22
CA GLY A 190 11.44 -1.19 4.82
C GLY A 190 12.30 -0.16 4.13
N VAL A 191 11.89 1.11 4.21
CA VAL A 191 12.72 2.27 3.88
C VAL A 191 13.21 2.89 5.19
N ARG A 192 14.51 2.72 5.50
CA ARG A 192 15.10 3.21 6.75
C ARG A 192 14.93 4.71 6.91
N GLY A 193 14.25 5.13 7.98
CA GLY A 193 13.94 6.54 8.23
C GLY A 193 13.00 7.12 7.16
N GLY A 194 12.15 6.30 6.57
CA GLY A 194 11.17 6.66 5.54
C GLY A 194 9.87 7.19 6.12
N HIS A 195 9.50 6.79 7.34
CA HIS A 195 8.24 7.20 7.99
C HIS A 195 8.39 8.37 8.96
N ALA A 196 7.34 9.17 9.11
CA ALA A 196 7.39 10.32 10.01
C ALA A 196 7.56 9.87 11.48
N PRO A 197 8.59 10.33 12.22
CA PRO A 197 8.96 9.76 13.53
C PRO A 197 7.86 9.78 14.61
N ASN A 198 6.90 10.71 14.52
CA ASN A 198 5.81 10.85 15.49
C ASN A 198 4.55 10.08 15.10
N HIS A 199 4.59 9.35 13.98
CA HIS A 199 3.42 8.70 13.39
C HIS A 199 3.63 7.26 13.01
N PHE A 200 4.86 6.78 13.17
CA PHE A 200 5.28 5.43 12.89
C PHE A 200 6.34 5.03 13.91
N ALA A 201 6.24 3.83 14.45
CA ALA A 201 7.24 3.26 15.33
C ALA A 201 7.54 1.82 14.93
N LEU A 202 8.76 1.37 15.24
CA LEU A 202 9.09 -0.05 15.20
C LEU A 202 8.48 -0.76 16.42
N PRO A 203 8.01 -2.00 16.27
CA PRO A 203 7.59 -2.80 17.42
C PRO A 203 8.81 -3.14 18.29
N ASP A 204 8.60 -3.23 19.61
CA ASP A 204 9.67 -3.52 20.58
C ASP A 204 10.24 -4.94 20.46
N CYS A 205 9.49 -5.86 19.84
CA CYS A 205 9.87 -7.25 19.66
C CYS A 205 9.42 -7.81 18.30
N THR A 206 10.08 -8.89 17.90
CA THR A 206 9.62 -9.78 16.84
C THR A 206 8.37 -10.56 17.29
N PRO A 207 7.61 -11.18 16.37
CA PRO A 207 6.47 -12.01 16.76
C PRO A 207 6.93 -13.14 17.70
N ALA A 208 6.36 -13.20 18.90
CA ALA A 208 6.61 -14.27 19.87
C ALA A 208 5.27 -14.76 20.43
N GLY A 209 4.84 -15.95 20.02
CA GLY A 209 3.54 -16.51 20.40
C GLY A 209 2.41 -16.10 19.46
N ASP A 210 1.64 -15.06 19.82
CA ASP A 210 0.43 -14.67 19.10
C ASP A 210 0.72 -13.69 17.94
N LEU A 211 0.87 -14.25 16.73
CA LEU A 211 1.06 -13.48 15.49
C LEU A 211 -0.07 -12.46 15.27
N ARG A 212 -1.32 -12.82 15.60
CA ARG A 212 -2.48 -11.93 15.42
C ARG A 212 -2.37 -10.70 16.31
N GLN A 213 -2.01 -10.90 17.57
CA GLN A 213 -1.79 -9.80 18.51
C GLN A 213 -0.64 -8.90 18.05
N TRP A 214 0.47 -9.50 17.58
CA TRP A 214 1.62 -8.75 17.08
C TRP A 214 1.27 -7.90 15.85
N LEU A 215 0.52 -8.46 14.89
CA LEU A 215 0.02 -7.71 13.72
C LEU A 215 -0.90 -6.56 14.14
N SER A 216 -1.80 -6.77 15.11
CA SER A 216 -2.66 -5.71 15.65
C SER A 216 -1.85 -4.57 16.29
N THR A 217 -0.75 -4.90 16.98
CA THR A 217 0.18 -3.90 17.53
C THR A 217 0.85 -3.11 16.41
N CYS A 218 1.39 -3.80 15.40
CA CYS A 218 2.03 -3.17 14.23
C CYS A 218 1.07 -2.21 13.50
N TYR A 219 -0.20 -2.59 13.35
CA TYR A 219 -1.21 -1.72 12.77
C TYR A 219 -1.45 -0.44 13.58
N THR A 220 -1.51 -0.58 14.90
CA THR A 220 -1.76 0.53 15.83
C THR A 220 -0.62 1.54 15.83
N ILE A 221 0.62 1.06 15.73
CA ILE A 221 1.81 1.92 15.66
C ILE A 221 2.07 2.52 14.27
N GLY A 222 1.25 2.17 13.25
CA GLY A 222 1.21 2.88 11.98
C GLY A 222 1.46 2.01 10.73
N SER A 223 1.92 0.77 10.88
CA SER A 223 2.20 -0.11 9.74
C SER A 223 0.93 -0.59 9.03
N ARG A 224 1.01 -0.67 7.71
CA ARG A 224 0.00 -1.17 6.79
C ARG A 224 0.53 -2.31 5.95
N THR A 225 1.84 -2.47 5.83
CA THR A 225 2.50 -3.55 5.11
C THR A 225 3.70 -4.09 5.89
N ILE A 226 3.83 -5.41 5.90
CA ILE A 226 4.95 -6.13 6.52
C ILE A 226 5.46 -7.16 5.54
N LEU A 227 6.78 -7.20 5.38
CA LEU A 227 7.49 -8.26 4.69
C LEU A 227 8.23 -9.12 5.70
N ALA A 228 7.83 -10.38 5.85
CA ALA A 228 8.58 -11.38 6.59
C ALA A 228 9.48 -12.15 5.63
N VAL A 229 10.80 -12.14 5.86
CA VAL A 229 11.76 -12.84 5.00
C VAL A 229 12.42 -14.00 5.74
N GLY A 230 12.42 -15.14 5.08
CA GLY A 230 13.17 -16.33 5.49
C GLY A 230 12.36 -17.36 6.25
N ASN A 231 13.08 -18.36 6.75
CA ASN A 231 12.48 -19.57 7.32
C ASN A 231 12.38 -19.58 8.84
N ARG A 232 12.95 -18.60 9.56
CA ARG A 232 12.89 -18.57 11.04
C ARG A 232 11.45 -18.57 11.56
N TYR A 233 10.56 -17.88 10.85
CA TYR A 233 9.13 -17.78 11.18
C TYR A 233 8.28 -18.74 10.35
N SER A 234 8.89 -19.69 9.64
CA SER A 234 8.16 -20.54 8.70
C SER A 234 7.11 -21.40 9.39
N ASP A 235 7.40 -21.93 10.58
CA ASP A 235 6.43 -22.73 11.33
C ASP A 235 5.28 -21.85 11.85
N GLU A 236 5.58 -20.70 12.47
CA GLU A 236 4.54 -19.77 12.94
C GLU A 236 3.69 -19.20 11.80
N LEU A 237 4.28 -18.92 10.64
CA LEU A 237 3.57 -18.42 9.46
C LEU A 237 2.79 -19.54 8.74
N ARG A 238 3.27 -20.79 8.78
CA ARG A 238 2.54 -21.96 8.27
C ARG A 238 1.34 -22.30 9.14
N ASP A 239 1.50 -22.27 10.45
CA ASP A 239 0.38 -22.44 11.40
C ASP A 239 -0.57 -21.23 11.35
N GLY A 240 -0.02 -20.04 11.06
CA GLY A 240 -0.73 -18.77 10.93
C GLY A 240 -1.06 -18.35 9.50
N LEU A 241 -1.22 -19.27 8.55
CA LEU A 241 -1.49 -18.93 7.14
C LEU A 241 -2.73 -18.06 6.96
N ASP A 242 -3.67 -18.10 7.91
CA ASP A 242 -4.86 -17.25 8.00
C ASP A 242 -4.54 -15.78 8.34
N HIS A 243 -3.28 -15.44 8.55
CA HIS A 243 -2.79 -14.07 8.67
C HIS A 243 -1.83 -13.63 7.55
N VAL A 244 -1.38 -14.55 6.68
CA VAL A 244 -0.54 -14.26 5.50
C VAL A 244 -1.40 -13.91 4.28
N ASP A 245 -1.16 -12.75 3.68
CA ASP A 245 -1.94 -12.25 2.55
C ASP A 245 -1.30 -12.59 1.19
N GLU A 246 0.03 -12.59 1.14
CA GLU A 246 0.84 -12.92 -0.05
C GLU A 246 2.04 -13.78 0.33
N ILE A 247 2.39 -14.72 -0.54
CA ILE A 247 3.61 -15.54 -0.41
C ILE A 247 4.46 -15.34 -1.66
N VAL A 248 5.75 -15.07 -1.45
CA VAL A 248 6.74 -14.90 -2.51
C VAL A 248 7.82 -15.96 -2.35
N ILE A 249 7.90 -16.87 -3.32
CA ILE A 249 8.86 -17.97 -3.27
C ILE A 249 9.92 -17.74 -4.34
N ALA A 250 11.18 -17.62 -3.93
CA ALA A 250 12.32 -17.69 -4.84
C ALA A 250 12.79 -19.14 -4.97
N ILE A 251 12.93 -19.61 -6.20
CA ILE A 251 13.32 -20.98 -6.53
C ILE A 251 14.61 -20.90 -7.34
N ASP A 252 15.66 -21.54 -6.84
CA ASP A 252 16.94 -21.65 -7.54
C ASP A 252 16.80 -22.48 -8.83
N HIS A 253 17.54 -22.14 -9.89
CA HIS A 253 17.61 -22.97 -11.11
C HIS A 253 18.35 -24.28 -10.88
N GLU A 254 19.24 -24.33 -9.90
CA GLU A 254 20.02 -25.53 -9.56
C GLU A 254 19.25 -26.52 -8.65
N LEU A 255 17.95 -26.30 -8.45
CA LEU A 255 17.15 -27.18 -7.59
C LEU A 255 16.95 -28.57 -8.22
N GLU A 256 17.38 -29.61 -7.50
CA GLU A 256 17.32 -31.00 -7.99
C GLU A 256 15.97 -31.70 -7.73
N ASP A 257 15.14 -31.21 -6.79
CA ASP A 257 13.91 -31.89 -6.35
C ASP A 257 12.61 -31.10 -6.67
N PRO A 258 11.90 -31.45 -7.76
CA PRO A 258 10.63 -30.82 -8.12
C PRO A 258 9.48 -31.09 -7.14
N ILE A 259 9.51 -32.19 -6.38
CA ILE A 259 8.44 -32.53 -5.43
C ILE A 259 8.42 -31.53 -4.27
N LYS A 260 9.60 -31.13 -3.80
CA LYS A 260 9.75 -30.09 -2.77
C LYS A 260 9.09 -28.77 -3.21
N VAL A 261 9.29 -28.37 -4.46
CA VAL A 261 8.67 -27.16 -5.04
C VAL A 261 7.14 -27.27 -5.06
N VAL A 262 6.61 -28.40 -5.52
CA VAL A 262 5.16 -28.61 -5.61
C VAL A 262 4.51 -28.60 -4.23
N ALA A 263 5.14 -29.21 -3.22
CA ALA A 263 4.61 -29.23 -1.85
C ALA A 263 4.50 -27.82 -1.24
N GLU A 264 5.48 -26.95 -1.50
CA GLU A 264 5.48 -25.57 -1.00
C GLU A 264 4.58 -24.62 -1.81
N LEU A 265 4.25 -24.96 -3.06
CA LEU A 265 3.34 -24.18 -3.92
C LEU A 265 1.88 -24.62 -3.80
N ALA A 266 1.60 -25.86 -3.37
CA ALA A 266 0.25 -26.41 -3.23
C ALA A 266 -0.40 -26.01 -1.91
N LEU A 267 -0.41 -24.71 -1.60
CA LEU A 267 -0.99 -24.16 -0.37
C LEU A 267 -2.50 -23.92 -0.54
N PRO A 268 -3.35 -24.60 0.26
CA PRO A 268 -4.78 -24.34 0.25
C PRO A 268 -5.04 -22.85 0.53
N ARG A 269 -6.08 -22.28 -0.11
CA ARG A 269 -6.48 -20.86 0.01
C ARG A 269 -5.56 -19.86 -0.69
N PHE A 270 -4.46 -20.28 -1.33
CA PHE A 270 -3.64 -19.39 -2.15
C PHE A 270 -3.81 -19.69 -3.65
N GLN A 271 -3.71 -18.66 -4.47
CA GLN A 271 -3.77 -18.74 -5.94
C GLN A 271 -2.50 -18.16 -6.53
N LEU A 272 -2.05 -18.76 -7.63
CA LEU A 272 -0.94 -18.23 -8.42
C LEU A 272 -1.32 -16.86 -9.01
N ALA A 273 -0.63 -15.82 -8.57
CA ALA A 273 -0.86 -14.45 -9.03
C ALA A 273 0.13 -14.07 -10.15
N ARG A 274 1.41 -14.42 -10.00
CA ARG A 274 2.45 -14.07 -10.97
C ARG A 274 3.63 -15.03 -10.89
N VAL A 275 4.27 -15.25 -12.04
CA VAL A 275 5.58 -15.89 -12.14
C VAL A 275 6.55 -14.92 -12.81
N HIS A 276 7.74 -14.77 -12.24
CA HIS A 276 8.83 -13.99 -12.81
C HIS A 276 10.06 -14.88 -12.99
N VAL A 277 10.62 -14.91 -14.19
CA VAL A 277 11.83 -15.68 -14.48
C VAL A 277 13.01 -14.72 -14.51
N GLY A 278 13.96 -14.92 -13.60
CA GLY A 278 15.18 -14.14 -13.48
C GLY A 278 16.41 -14.94 -13.86
N LYS A 279 17.57 -14.26 -13.84
CA LYS A 279 18.87 -14.89 -14.13
C LYS A 279 19.24 -15.98 -13.12
N ASN A 280 18.86 -15.80 -11.87
CA ASN A 280 19.27 -16.65 -10.74
C ASN A 280 18.14 -17.58 -10.26
N GLY A 281 17.04 -17.69 -11.01
CA GLY A 281 15.93 -18.56 -10.62
C GLY A 281 14.57 -18.10 -11.12
N VAL A 282 13.54 -18.73 -10.56
CA VAL A 282 12.14 -18.37 -10.76
C VAL A 282 11.59 -17.78 -9.46
N ARG A 283 10.82 -16.70 -9.57
CA ARG A 283 10.07 -16.14 -8.45
C ARG A 283 8.59 -16.31 -8.67
N VAL A 284 7.92 -16.93 -7.71
CA VAL A 284 6.48 -17.21 -7.74
C VAL A 284 5.79 -16.35 -6.69
N TYR A 285 4.70 -15.69 -7.10
CA TYR A 285 3.85 -14.88 -6.25
C TYR A 285 2.50 -15.58 -6.10
N LEU A 286 2.13 -15.87 -4.86
CA LEU A 286 0.85 -16.45 -4.50
C LEU A 286 0.06 -15.44 -3.67
N CYS A 287 -1.20 -15.20 -4.03
CA CYS A 287 -2.08 -14.33 -3.27
C CYS A 287 -3.18 -15.16 -2.62
N ARG A 288 -3.61 -14.76 -1.42
CA ARG A 288 -4.76 -15.42 -0.78
C ARG A 288 -6.02 -15.24 -1.63
N SER A 289 -6.73 -16.34 -1.88
CA SER A 289 -8.08 -16.36 -2.43
C SER A 289 -9.01 -15.60 -1.48
N GLN A 290 -9.74 -14.59 -1.99
CA GLN A 290 -10.74 -13.71 -1.33
C GLN A 290 -10.99 -13.94 0.19
N PRO A 291 -10.85 -12.91 1.04
CA PRO A 291 -10.87 -13.06 2.50
C PRO A 291 -12.25 -13.43 3.07
N HIS A 292 -12.28 -14.40 3.99
CA HIS A 292 -13.41 -14.68 4.90
C HIS A 292 -13.24 -14.04 6.29
N ASP A 293 -12.17 -13.27 6.54
CA ASP A 293 -11.85 -12.80 7.89
C ASP A 293 -12.75 -11.63 8.33
N PRO A 294 -13.41 -11.71 9.51
CA PRO A 294 -14.00 -10.55 10.15
C PRO A 294 -12.91 -9.55 10.62
N PRO A 295 -13.23 -8.25 10.72
CA PRO A 295 -12.28 -7.23 11.19
C PRO A 295 -11.74 -7.57 12.59
N ILE A 296 -10.43 -7.41 12.79
CA ILE A 296 -9.79 -7.60 14.10
C ILE A 296 -10.08 -6.34 14.94
N VAL A 297 -10.78 -6.50 16.06
CA VAL A 297 -10.95 -5.42 17.05
C VAL A 297 -9.60 -5.25 17.78
N PRO A 298 -8.90 -4.11 17.65
CA PRO A 298 -7.64 -3.91 18.35
C PRO A 298 -7.87 -3.88 19.87
N ALA A 299 -7.08 -4.63 20.62
CA ALA A 299 -7.04 -4.52 22.08
C ALA A 299 -6.49 -3.15 22.49
N ALA A 300 -7.00 -2.59 23.59
CA ALA A 300 -6.53 -1.30 24.10
C ALA A 300 -5.02 -1.34 24.38
N PRO A 301 -4.23 -0.36 23.91
CA PRO A 301 -2.79 -0.40 24.11
C PRO A 301 -2.46 -0.21 25.59
N THR A 302 -1.69 -1.14 26.16
CA THR A 302 -1.02 -0.96 27.45
C THR A 302 0.17 -0.02 27.26
N VAL A 303 -0.09 1.29 27.18
CA VAL A 303 0.95 2.31 27.15
C VAL A 303 1.47 2.51 28.57
N ARG A 304 2.71 2.09 28.84
CA ARG A 304 3.44 2.57 30.02
C ARG A 304 3.98 3.96 29.71
N HIS A 305 3.35 4.99 30.25
CA HIS A 305 3.96 6.31 30.32
C HIS A 305 5.21 6.21 31.20
N ARG A 306 6.39 6.52 30.65
CA ARG A 306 7.53 6.88 31.50
C ARG A 306 7.15 8.19 32.20
N GLY A 307 7.12 8.13 33.54
CA GLY A 307 6.80 9.25 34.40
C GLY A 307 7.75 10.43 34.22
N MET A 308 7.25 11.60 34.65
CA MET A 308 7.98 12.86 34.79
C MET A 308 9.29 12.71 35.56
#